data_AF-A0A821AYP9-F1
#
_entry.id   AF-A0A821AYP9-F1
#
_cell.length_a   1.000
_cell.length_b   1.000
_cell.length_c   1.000
_cell.angle_alpha   90.00
_cell.angle_beta   90.00
_cell.angle_gamma   90.00
#
_symmetry.space_group_name_H-M   'P 1'
#
loop_
_entity.id
_entity.type
_entity.pdbx_description
1 polymer ?
#
loop_
_entity_poly.entity_id
_entity_poly.type
_entity_poly.pdbx_seq_one_letter_code
_entity_poly.pdbx_strand_id
1 'polypeptide(L)'
;IETDHKPLLPLNSKQQLNSKCERWRLKLQQYRFTIKYIKGKHNTVADYLSRSPVDNGSNDEDDYIPTKSATTQTDDYMKTKIVAPVIT
;
A
#
# COMPACT_ATOMS: atom_id res chain seq x y z
N ILE A 1 -13.02 10.73 -9.70
CA ILE A 1 -12.01 10.13 -8.79
C ILE A 1 -12.56 8.81 -8.32
N GLU A 2 -11.79 7.74 -8.47
CA GLU A 2 -12.16 6.39 -8.03
C GLU A 2 -11.21 6.00 -6.90
N THR A 3 -11.76 5.40 -5.83
CA THR A 3 -10.99 4.99 -4.66
C THR A 3 -11.55 3.72 -4.08
N ASP A 4 -10.69 2.88 -3.52
CA ASP A 4 -11.05 1.71 -2.75
C ASP A 4 -11.23 1.99 -1.25
N HIS A 5 -11.17 3.26 -0.85
CA HIS A 5 -11.30 3.67 0.53
C HIS A 5 -12.67 4.29 0.83
N LYS A 6 -13.62 3.45 1.30
CA LYS A 6 -15.01 3.84 1.61
C LYS A 6 -15.18 5.07 2.53
N PRO A 7 -14.35 5.29 3.56
CA PRO A 7 -14.46 6.48 4.42
C PRO A 7 -14.28 7.82 3.68
N LEU A 8 -13.79 7.82 2.43
CA LEU A 8 -13.68 9.03 1.62
C LEU A 8 -14.95 9.36 0.82
N LEU A 9 -15.94 8.47 0.77
CA LEU A 9 -17.20 8.75 0.08
C LEU A 9 -17.92 10.01 0.58
N PRO A 10 -17.98 10.30 1.90
CA PRO A 10 -18.66 11.48 2.40
C PRO A 10 -17.89 12.80 2.16
N LEU A 11 -16.70 12.78 1.54
CA LEU A 11 -15.93 14.00 1.26
C LEU A 11 -16.69 14.99 0.35
N ASN A 12 -17.57 14.46 -0.50
CA ASN A 12 -18.43 15.24 -1.38
C ASN A 12 -19.77 15.64 -0.73
N SER A 13 -20.04 15.14 0.46
CA SER A 13 -21.26 15.41 1.21
C SER A 13 -21.00 16.42 2.33
N LYS A 14 -22.07 17.01 2.88
CA LYS A 14 -21.98 17.93 4.03
C LYS A 14 -21.81 17.22 5.38
N GLN A 15 -21.42 15.94 5.37
CA GLN A 15 -21.30 15.14 6.58
C GLN A 15 -20.04 15.57 7.36
N GLN A 16 -20.09 15.47 8.70
CA GLN A 16 -18.92 15.71 9.52
C GLN A 16 -17.87 14.63 9.28
N LEU A 17 -16.65 15.06 9.01
CA LEU A 17 -15.51 14.21 8.70
C LEU A 17 -14.45 14.41 9.78
N ASN A 18 -13.50 13.47 9.87
CA ASN A 18 -12.30 13.67 10.68
C ASN A 18 -11.56 14.94 10.20
N SER A 19 -10.91 15.66 11.12
CA SER A 19 -10.19 16.91 10.85
C SER A 19 -9.14 16.79 9.74
N LYS A 20 -8.53 15.61 9.55
CA LYS A 20 -7.67 15.34 8.38
C LYS A 20 -8.46 15.41 7.06
N CYS A 21 -9.62 14.78 6.98
CA CYS A 21 -10.47 14.77 5.79
C CYS A 21 -11.06 16.16 5.52
N GLU A 22 -11.41 16.94 6.55
CA GLU A 22 -11.88 18.31 6.37
C GLU A 22 -10.82 19.23 5.77
N ARG A 23 -9.57 19.11 6.21
CA ARG A 23 -8.45 19.85 5.62
C ARG A 23 -8.28 19.54 4.13
N TRP A 24 -8.39 18.27 3.76
CA TRP A 24 -8.35 17.87 2.35
C TRP A 24 -9.57 18.36 1.57
N ARG A 25 -10.77 18.33 2.17
CA ARG A 25 -11.99 18.87 1.56
C ARG A 25 -11.82 20.35 1.20
N LEU A 26 -11.28 21.17 2.10
CA LEU A 26 -11.03 22.59 1.83
C LEU A 26 -10.04 22.78 0.67
N LYS A 27 -8.95 22.01 0.64
CA LYS A 27 -7.97 22.06 -0.47
C LYS A 27 -8.58 21.64 -1.81
N LEU A 28 -9.48 20.67 -1.78
CA LEU A 28 -10.10 20.10 -2.96
C LEU A 28 -11.33 20.90 -3.43
N GLN A 29 -11.85 21.82 -2.62
CA GLN A 29 -13.05 22.62 -2.93
C GLN A 29 -12.92 23.46 -4.20
N GLN A 30 -11.68 23.82 -4.60
CA GLN A 30 -11.41 24.53 -5.86
C GLN A 30 -11.64 23.68 -7.12
N TYR A 31 -11.71 22.35 -6.98
CA TYR A 31 -11.89 21.43 -8.10
C TYR A 31 -13.33 20.91 -8.16
N ARG A 32 -13.83 20.62 -9.37
CA ARG A 32 -15.09 19.90 -9.55
C ARG A 32 -14.81 18.41 -9.71
N PHE A 33 -15.08 17.64 -8.68
CA PHE A 33 -14.83 16.19 -8.70
C PHE A 33 -15.96 15.39 -8.07
N THR A 34 -16.06 14.13 -8.48
CA THR A 34 -16.94 13.13 -7.88
C THR A 34 -16.12 11.95 -7.41
N ILE A 35 -16.30 11.56 -6.14
CA ILE A 35 -15.69 10.35 -5.57
C ILE A 35 -16.64 9.17 -5.79
N LYS A 36 -16.11 8.10 -6.36
CA LYS A 36 -16.80 6.81 -6.52
C LYS A 36 -15.98 5.72 -5.85
N TYR A 37 -16.66 4.84 -5.12
CA TYR A 37 -16.00 3.67 -4.54
C TYR A 37 -15.89 2.55 -5.57
N ILE A 38 -14.70 1.97 -5.68
CA ILE A 38 -14.44 0.73 -6.42
C ILE A 38 -13.84 -0.31 -5.46
N LYS A 39 -14.15 -1.60 -5.63
CA LYS A 39 -13.53 -2.63 -4.80
C LYS A 39 -12.03 -2.69 -5.12
N GLY A 40 -11.16 -2.84 -4.11
CA GLY A 40 -9.70 -2.88 -4.31
C GLY A 40 -9.24 -3.90 -5.37
N LYS A 41 -9.93 -5.03 -5.51
CA LYS A 41 -9.68 -6.02 -6.58
C LYS A 41 -9.78 -5.44 -8.01
N HIS A 42 -10.58 -4.39 -8.20
CA HIS A 42 -10.73 -3.70 -9.49
C HIS A 42 -9.82 -2.48 -9.61
N ASN A 43 -9.16 -2.05 -8.53
CA ASN A 43 -8.24 -0.91 -8.53
C ASN A 43 -6.80 -1.33 -8.86
N THR A 44 -6.64 -2.26 -9.81
CA THR A 44 -5.36 -2.94 -10.08
C THR A 44 -4.29 -2.00 -10.62
N VAL A 45 -4.67 -1.04 -11.47
CA VAL A 45 -3.74 -0.07 -12.06
C VAL A 45 -3.15 0.83 -10.98
N ALA A 46 -4.00 1.41 -10.12
CA ALA A 46 -3.51 2.27 -9.05
C ALA A 46 -2.71 1.48 -8.00
N ASP A 47 -3.14 0.26 -7.66
CA ASP A 47 -2.40 -0.62 -6.76
C ASP A 47 -1.00 -0.95 -7.31
N TYR A 48 -0.91 -1.33 -8.59
CA TYR A 48 0.37 -1.59 -9.26
C TYR A 48 1.28 -0.37 -9.25
N LEU A 49 0.79 0.80 -9.66
CA LEU A 49 1.59 2.03 -9.67
C LEU A 49 2.03 2.46 -8.27
N SER A 50 1.19 2.24 -7.26
CA SER A 50 1.51 2.59 -5.86
C SER A 50 2.54 1.66 -5.20
N ARG A 51 2.68 0.44 -5.71
CA ARG A 51 3.58 -0.61 -5.19
C ARG A 51 4.81 -0.83 -6.06
N SER A 52 4.81 -0.32 -7.28
CA SER A 52 5.94 -0.49 -8.20
C SER A 52 7.15 0.24 -7.61
N PRO A 53 8.27 -0.47 -7.35
CA PRO A 53 9.50 0.20 -6.97
C PRO A 53 9.91 1.09 -8.14
N VAL A 54 10.17 2.37 -7.85
CA VAL A 54 10.93 3.21 -8.77
C VAL A 54 12.31 2.59 -8.81
N ASP A 55 12.68 2.01 -9.95
CA ASP A 55 14.06 1.62 -10.22
C ASP A 55 14.85 2.93 -10.26
N ASN A 56 15.43 3.30 -9.12
CA ASN A 56 16.25 4.49 -8.97
C ASN A 56 17.56 4.23 -9.70
N GLY A 57 17.52 4.30 -11.03
CA GLY A 57 18.68 4.23 -11.92
C GLY A 57 19.52 5.52 -11.87
N SER A 58 19.80 6.03 -10.68
CA SER A 58 20.85 7.02 -10.44
C SER A 58 21.91 6.36 -9.58
N ASN A 59 23.08 6.19 -10.17
CA ASN A 59 24.31 5.75 -9.51
C ASN A 59 24.75 6.81 -8.50
N ASP A 60 24.06 6.90 -7.36
CA ASP A 60 24.50 7.69 -6.23
C ASP A 60 24.37 6.78 -5.00
N GLU A 61 25.52 6.21 -4.61
CA GLU A 61 25.75 5.64 -3.29
C GLU A 61 25.26 6.65 -2.23
N ASP A 62 24.65 6.15 -1.16
CA ASP A 62 24.09 6.92 -0.02
C ASP A 62 22.58 7.20 -0.07
N ASP A 63 21.75 6.15 0.11
CA ASP A 63 20.54 6.21 0.95
C ASP A 63 19.91 4.81 1.11
N TYR A 64 20.67 3.89 1.73
CA TYR A 64 20.13 2.62 2.21
C TYR A 64 19.27 2.87 3.46
N ILE A 65 17.96 2.97 3.29
CA ILE A 65 17.01 2.74 4.39
C ILE A 65 16.64 1.26 4.36
N PRO A 66 17.02 0.43 5.35
CA PRO A 66 16.58 -0.95 5.42
C PRO A 66 15.07 -0.97 5.62
N THR A 67 14.33 -1.22 4.55
CA THR A 67 12.93 -1.64 4.63
C THR A 67 12.94 -3.02 5.27
N LYS A 68 12.70 -3.05 6.58
CA LYS A 68 12.34 -4.26 7.32
C LYS A 68 10.95 -4.70 6.86
N SER A 69 10.87 -5.23 5.64
CA SER A 69 9.83 -6.17 5.25
C SER A 69 10.12 -7.44 6.03
N ALA A 70 9.19 -7.80 6.91
CA ALA A 70 9.26 -8.99 7.72
C ALA A 70 9.41 -10.25 6.83
N THR A 71 10.63 -10.73 6.67
CA THR A 71 10.89 -12.09 6.22
C THR A 71 10.44 -13.02 7.33
N THR A 72 9.32 -13.71 7.12
CA THR A 72 8.89 -14.79 7.99
C THR A 72 10.01 -15.83 8.06
N GLN A 73 10.51 -16.03 9.29
CA GLN A 73 11.47 -17.06 9.67
C GLN A 73 10.78 -18.43 9.60
N THR A 74 10.43 -18.91 8.40
CA THR A 74 9.83 -20.23 8.16
C THR A 74 10.67 -21.13 7.26
N ASP A 75 11.65 -20.56 6.54
CA ASP A 75 12.42 -21.34 5.56
C ASP A 75 13.57 -22.15 6.18
N ASP A 76 14.06 -21.75 7.37
CA ASP A 76 15.10 -22.49 8.10
C ASP A 76 14.56 -23.73 8.85
N TYR A 77 13.26 -23.76 9.19
CA TYR A 77 12.65 -24.86 9.95
C TYR A 77 12.42 -26.12 9.09
N MET A 78 12.25 -25.97 7.77
CA MET A 78 11.98 -27.09 6.87
C MET A 78 13.26 -27.76 6.35
N LYS A 79 14.40 -27.05 6.39
CA LYS A 79 15.69 -27.56 5.88
C LYS A 79 16.41 -28.47 6.88
N THR A 80 16.15 -28.31 8.18
CA THR A 80 16.80 -29.05 9.27
C THR A 80 16.14 -30.39 9.62
N LYS A 81 14.91 -30.67 9.15
CA LYS A 81 14.16 -31.89 9.52
C LYS A 81 14.11 -33.01 8.46
N ILE A 82 14.68 -32.83 7.26
CA ILE A 82 14.57 -33.81 6.16
C ILE A 82 15.85 -34.67 5.99
N VAL A 83 16.97 -34.31 6.65
CA VAL A 83 18.26 -35.00 6.47
C VAL A 83 18.78 -35.61 7.78
N ALA A 84 18.02 -36.54 8.35
CA ALA A 84 18.58 -37.50 9.31
C ALA A 84 18.66 -38.86 8.62
N PRO A 85 19.85 -39.45 8.43
CA PRO A 85 19.96 -40.78 7.84
C PRO A 85 19.48 -41.85 8.83
N VAL A 86 18.65 -42.78 8.35
CA VAL A 86 18.36 -44.05 9.05
C VAL A 86 19.53 -44.99 8.81
N ILE A 87 20.41 -45.12 9.80
CA ILE A 87 21.49 -46.13 9.93
C ILE A 87 21.75 -46.23 11.45
N THR A 88 21.70 -47.33 12.21
CA THR A 88 21.65 -48.79 12.01
C THR A 88 20.67 -49.37 13.04
#